data_AF-A0A1Y3MTM2-F1
#
_entry.id   AF-A0A1Y3MTM2-F1
#
_cell.length_a   1.000
_cell.length_b   1.000
_cell.length_c   1.000
_cell.angle_alpha   90.00
_cell.angle_beta   90.00
_cell.angle_gamma   90.00
#
_symmetry.space_group_name_H-M   'P 1'
#
loop_
_entity.id
_entity.type
_entity.pdbx_description
1 polymer ?
#
loop_
_entity_poly.entity_id
_entity_poly.type
_entity_poly.pdbx_seq_one_letter_code
_entity_poly.pdbx_strand_id
1 'polypeptide(L)'
;IYQIKDEINNDEYILDMMKTWFEIINKYNDDNSTESGALRHSICSSIAYMDSLLSKNVPPSLEMYIMKIYFILIDYLQDDESEIRDAVAKIVSKIILQHNYIMSESKALNTLYEKMNENFNNRKDYQKSMKKSLFNYNIESIDEFIINKIKPIKKSFFLERPDIYKEALINVQNIIKYITPESKDIQKILTIFKKLDTTLHNILSEYGGSQLYQVISDRDIFVMIYSILIWLEKCLQSTECTSEIISEIIINIKTVIYNISNMDDNVYKFNYVDRFFLN
;
A
#
# COMPACT_ATOMS: atom_id res chain seq x y z
N ILE A 1 41.80 14.03 9.96
CA ILE A 1 41.60 13.28 8.69
C ILE A 1 42.22 11.88 8.75
N TYR A 2 43.45 11.68 9.26
CA TYR A 2 44.07 10.33 9.35
C TYR A 2 43.68 9.47 10.56
N GLN A 3 43.01 10.01 11.58
CA GLN A 3 42.41 9.20 12.68
C GLN A 3 41.09 8.52 12.28
N ILE A 4 40.49 8.90 11.15
CA ILE A 4 39.16 8.44 10.71
C ILE A 4 39.26 7.10 9.95
N LYS A 5 40.46 6.71 9.49
CA LYS A 5 40.61 5.52 8.63
C LYS A 5 40.38 4.20 9.36
N ASP A 6 40.71 4.12 10.64
CA ASP A 6 40.49 2.92 11.45
C ASP A 6 39.04 2.84 11.97
N GLU A 7 38.39 3.99 12.19
CA GLU A 7 36.95 4.07 12.51
C GLU A 7 36.05 3.73 11.31
N ILE A 8 36.48 4.04 10.08
CA ILE A 8 35.78 3.64 8.84
C ILE A 8 35.79 2.10 8.63
N ASN A 9 36.70 1.37 9.27
CA ASN A 9 36.72 -0.10 9.25
C ASN A 9 35.97 -0.72 10.45
N ASN A 10 35.31 0.10 11.27
CA ASN A 10 34.49 -0.38 12.38
C ASN A 10 33.05 -0.60 11.91
N ASP A 11 32.65 -1.87 11.78
CA ASP A 11 31.30 -2.25 11.36
C ASP A 11 30.19 -1.66 12.26
N GLU A 12 30.45 -1.45 13.56
CA GLU A 12 29.49 -0.81 14.48
C GLU A 12 29.28 0.67 14.16
N TYR A 13 30.35 1.38 13.79
CA TYR A 13 30.26 2.79 13.42
C TYR A 13 29.51 2.96 12.10
N ILE A 14 29.79 2.12 11.10
CA ILE A 14 29.04 2.09 9.84
C ILE A 14 27.55 1.82 10.11
N LEU A 15 27.25 0.87 10.99
CA LEU A 15 25.88 0.53 11.37
C LEU A 15 25.14 1.72 11.98
N ASP A 16 25.76 2.45 12.91
CA ASP A 16 25.17 3.60 13.57
C ASP A 16 24.92 4.78 12.61
N MET A 17 25.89 5.03 11.71
CA MET A 17 25.73 6.03 10.65
C MET A 17 24.60 5.66 9.69
N MET A 18 24.48 4.39 9.31
CA MET A 18 23.39 3.90 8.45
C MET A 18 22.03 4.03 9.11
N LYS A 19 21.95 3.73 10.41
CA LYS A 19 20.73 3.90 11.20
C LYS A 19 20.32 5.36 11.25
N THR A 20 21.26 6.26 11.54
CA THR A 20 21.01 7.69 11.61
C THR A 20 20.58 8.24 10.23
N TRP A 21 21.26 7.83 9.16
CA TRP A 21 20.88 8.17 7.79
C TRP A 21 19.45 7.71 7.46
N PHE A 22 19.10 6.47 7.81
CA PHE A 22 17.76 5.95 7.61
C PHE A 22 16.71 6.73 8.43
N GLU A 23 17.00 7.04 9.70
CA GLU A 23 16.10 7.81 10.56
C GLU A 23 15.83 9.21 9.98
N ILE A 24 16.86 9.84 9.41
CA ILE A 24 16.72 11.12 8.70
C ILE A 24 15.80 10.97 7.50
N ILE A 25 16.05 9.99 6.62
CA ILE A 25 15.20 9.75 5.44
C ILE A 25 13.76 9.49 5.86
N ASN A 26 13.53 8.60 6.83
CA ASN A 26 12.19 8.23 7.26
C ASN A 26 11.45 9.42 7.87
N LYS A 27 12.14 10.27 8.63
CA LYS A 27 11.55 11.49 9.20
C LYS A 27 11.04 12.43 8.10
N TYR A 28 11.81 12.64 7.04
CA TYR A 28 11.45 13.55 5.95
C TYR A 28 10.49 12.92 4.93
N ASN A 29 10.45 11.59 4.82
CA ASN A 29 9.48 10.89 3.99
C ASN A 29 8.03 11.10 4.46
N ASP A 30 7.83 11.18 5.78
CA ASP A 30 6.52 11.40 6.39
C ASP A 30 6.10 12.88 6.42
N ASP A 31 6.92 13.79 5.86
CA ASP A 31 6.67 15.24 5.87
C ASP A 31 5.73 15.65 4.73
N ASN A 32 4.51 16.04 5.10
CA ASN A 32 3.47 16.53 4.18
C ASN A 32 3.49 18.06 3.99
N SER A 33 4.62 18.71 4.27
CA SER A 33 4.77 20.16 4.05
C SER A 33 4.76 20.54 2.57
N THR A 34 4.63 21.84 2.31
CA THR A 34 4.70 22.44 0.97
C THR A 34 6.03 22.23 0.25
N GLU A 35 7.08 21.80 0.96
CA GLU A 35 8.41 21.50 0.42
C GLU A 35 8.63 20.00 0.14
N SER A 36 7.58 19.18 0.30
CA SER A 36 7.64 17.72 0.17
C SER A 36 8.25 17.23 -1.15
N GLY A 37 7.96 17.85 -2.30
CA GLY A 37 8.58 17.46 -3.58
C GLY A 37 10.11 17.60 -3.59
N ALA A 38 10.64 18.73 -3.11
CA ALA A 38 12.09 18.96 -3.02
C ALA A 38 12.76 18.00 -2.01
N LEU A 39 12.07 17.66 -0.93
CA LEU A 39 12.52 16.67 0.04
C LEU A 39 12.56 15.27 -0.58
N ARG A 40 11.52 14.85 -1.30
CA ARG A 40 11.48 13.55 -2.01
C ARG A 40 12.58 13.42 -3.06
N HIS A 41 12.86 14.47 -3.83
CA HIS A 41 13.98 14.48 -4.78
C HIS A 41 15.34 14.35 -4.06
N SER A 42 15.50 15.02 -2.92
CA SER A 42 16.71 14.94 -2.09
C SER A 42 16.89 13.53 -1.51
N ILE A 43 15.80 12.89 -1.07
CA ILE A 43 15.79 11.49 -0.62
C ILE A 43 16.20 10.56 -1.75
N CYS A 44 15.61 10.69 -2.95
CA CYS A 44 15.99 9.90 -4.12
C CYS A 44 17.48 10.01 -4.43
N SER A 45 17.99 11.25 -4.44
CA SER A 45 19.40 11.53 -4.67
C SER A 45 20.28 10.87 -3.61
N SER A 46 19.91 10.99 -2.33
CA SER A 46 20.63 10.36 -1.21
C SER A 46 20.64 8.82 -1.32
N ILE A 47 19.52 8.19 -1.66
CA ILE A 47 19.43 6.75 -1.88
C ILE A 47 20.31 6.32 -3.06
N ALA A 48 20.31 7.08 -4.16
CA ALA A 48 21.15 6.79 -5.32
C ALA A 48 22.65 6.83 -5.00
N TYR A 49 23.09 7.73 -4.11
CA TYR A 49 24.48 7.78 -3.64
C TYR A 49 24.89 6.53 -2.84
N MET A 50 23.93 5.77 -2.31
CA MET A 50 24.18 4.54 -1.53
C MET A 50 24.21 3.28 -2.41
N ASP A 51 24.44 3.41 -3.72
CA ASP A 51 24.47 2.33 -4.70
C ASP A 51 25.23 1.09 -4.21
N SER A 52 26.46 1.27 -3.72
CA SER A 52 27.33 0.17 -3.31
C SER A 52 26.74 -0.72 -2.20
N LEU A 53 25.86 -0.17 -1.36
CA LEU A 53 25.16 -0.89 -0.29
C LEU A 53 23.87 -1.55 -0.77
N LEU A 54 23.20 -0.95 -1.75
CA LEU A 54 21.95 -1.44 -2.32
C LEU A 54 22.16 -2.52 -3.39
N SER A 55 23.35 -2.55 -3.99
CA SER A 55 23.71 -3.44 -5.10
C SER A 55 24.48 -4.70 -4.67
N LYS A 56 24.87 -4.84 -3.40
CA LYS A 56 25.67 -5.97 -2.87
C LYS A 56 24.88 -6.78 -1.84
N ASN A 57 25.46 -7.90 -1.40
CA ASN A 57 24.97 -8.66 -0.25
C ASN A 57 24.91 -7.75 0.97
N VAL A 58 23.68 -7.42 1.38
CA VAL A 58 23.40 -6.54 2.52
C VAL A 58 23.79 -7.28 3.80
N PRO A 59 24.59 -6.66 4.70
CA PRO A 59 24.83 -7.25 6.02
C PRO A 59 23.52 -7.53 6.76
N PRO A 60 23.36 -8.68 7.46
CA PRO A 60 22.11 -9.01 8.16
C PRO A 60 21.63 -7.94 9.14
N SER A 61 22.57 -7.20 9.75
CA SER A 61 22.30 -6.08 10.65
C SER A 61 21.64 -4.87 9.96
N LEU A 62 21.77 -4.75 8.64
CA LEU A 62 21.24 -3.65 7.83
C LEU A 62 19.97 -4.01 7.04
N GLU A 63 19.64 -5.29 6.93
CA GLU A 63 18.49 -5.78 6.13
C GLU A 63 17.18 -5.07 6.44
N MET A 64 16.87 -4.80 7.72
CA MET A 64 15.66 -4.08 8.11
C MET A 64 15.60 -2.68 7.47
N TYR A 65 16.71 -1.96 7.44
CA TYR A 65 16.77 -0.61 6.88
C TYR A 65 16.67 -0.65 5.36
N ILE A 66 17.35 -1.60 4.70
CA ILE A 66 17.24 -1.77 3.25
C ILE A 66 15.81 -2.14 2.85
N MET A 67 15.17 -3.04 3.58
CA MET A 67 13.76 -3.36 3.37
C MET A 67 12.86 -2.12 3.47
N LYS A 68 13.07 -1.27 4.48
CA LYS A 68 12.31 -0.01 4.62
C LYS A 68 12.61 0.98 3.50
N ILE A 69 13.85 1.05 3.01
CA ILE A 69 14.19 1.83 1.81
C ILE A 69 13.44 1.29 0.59
N TYR A 70 13.31 -0.02 0.43
CA TYR A 70 12.54 -0.59 -0.69
C TYR A 70 11.05 -0.21 -0.61
N PHE A 71 10.46 -0.15 0.59
CA PHE A 71 9.11 0.40 0.76
C PHE A 71 8.99 1.87 0.35
N ILE A 72 9.96 2.72 0.72
CA ILE A 72 9.98 4.13 0.28
C ILE A 72 10.06 4.22 -1.25
N LEU A 73 10.87 3.37 -1.89
CA LEU A 73 10.99 3.36 -3.35
C LEU A 73 9.70 2.84 -4.03
N ILE A 74 8.99 1.90 -3.41
CA ILE A 74 7.66 1.47 -3.88
C ILE A 74 6.67 2.64 -3.88
N ASP A 75 6.66 3.42 -2.80
CA ASP A 75 5.79 4.60 -2.69
C ASP A 75 6.17 5.63 -3.75
N TYR A 76 7.46 5.88 -3.97
CA TYR A 76 7.93 6.87 -4.94
C TYR A 76 7.81 6.43 -6.41
N LEU A 77 7.72 5.14 -6.70
CA LEU A 77 7.37 4.63 -8.04
C LEU A 77 5.92 4.96 -8.43
N GLN A 78 5.12 5.40 -7.45
CA GLN A 78 3.71 5.76 -7.58
C GLN A 78 3.47 7.23 -7.17
N ASP A 79 4.54 8.03 -7.12
CA ASP A 79 4.44 9.44 -6.80
C ASP A 79 3.67 10.20 -7.89
N ASP A 80 2.95 11.27 -7.55
CA ASP A 80 2.25 12.09 -8.54
C ASP A 80 3.24 12.80 -9.51
N GLU A 81 4.46 13.10 -9.04
CA GLU A 81 5.51 13.77 -9.82
C GLU A 81 6.29 12.79 -10.70
N SER A 82 6.22 12.97 -12.02
CA SER A 82 6.90 12.08 -12.98
C SER A 82 8.42 12.08 -12.82
N GLU A 83 9.02 13.21 -12.44
CA GLU A 83 10.47 13.31 -12.24
C GLU A 83 10.95 12.41 -11.09
N ILE A 84 10.15 12.30 -10.03
CA ILE A 84 10.41 11.40 -8.90
C ILE A 84 10.28 9.95 -9.38
N ARG A 85 9.18 9.60 -10.07
CA ARG A 85 8.97 8.24 -10.57
C ARG A 85 10.09 7.79 -11.53
N ASP A 86 10.51 8.65 -12.45
CA ASP A 86 11.62 8.39 -13.39
C ASP A 86 12.95 8.18 -12.67
N ALA A 87 13.25 9.03 -11.68
CA ALA A 87 14.46 8.91 -10.87
C ALA A 87 14.47 7.59 -10.09
N VAL A 88 13.35 7.20 -9.49
CA VAL A 88 13.22 5.95 -8.74
C VAL A 88 13.26 4.74 -9.65
N ALA A 89 12.60 4.77 -10.81
CA ALA A 89 12.68 3.70 -11.80
C ALA A 89 14.13 3.45 -12.24
N LYS A 90 14.93 4.52 -12.38
CA LYS A 90 16.37 4.42 -12.64
C LYS A 90 17.13 3.78 -11.48
N ILE A 91 16.90 4.20 -10.23
CA ILE A 91 17.51 3.60 -9.03
C ILE A 91 17.18 2.11 -8.97
N VAL A 92 15.90 1.75 -9.02
CA VAL A 92 15.45 0.37 -8.92
C VAL A 92 16.05 -0.48 -10.04
N SER A 93 15.98 -0.02 -11.30
CA SER A 93 16.48 -0.78 -12.45
C SER A 93 18.00 -0.96 -12.42
N LYS A 94 18.76 0.11 -12.14
CA LYS A 94 20.23 0.12 -12.30
C LYS A 94 20.99 -0.31 -11.06
N ILE A 95 20.54 0.13 -9.89
CA ILE A 95 21.25 -0.05 -8.62
C ILE A 95 20.76 -1.33 -7.95
N ILE A 96 19.45 -1.46 -7.74
CA ILE A 96 18.88 -2.55 -6.96
C ILE A 96 18.78 -3.84 -7.77
N LEU A 97 18.21 -3.76 -8.97
CA LEU A 97 17.99 -4.91 -9.86
C LEU A 97 19.18 -5.19 -10.79
N GLN A 98 20.14 -4.26 -10.88
CA GLN A 98 21.37 -4.39 -11.67
C GLN A 98 21.11 -4.70 -13.16
N HIS A 99 20.03 -4.16 -13.72
CA HIS A 99 19.73 -4.30 -15.14
C HIS A 99 20.49 -3.32 -16.02
N ASN A 100 20.81 -3.75 -17.24
CA ASN A 100 21.51 -2.92 -18.22
C ASN A 100 20.63 -1.86 -18.90
N TYR A 101 19.34 -1.81 -18.59
CA TYR A 101 18.38 -0.83 -19.11
C TYR A 101 17.50 -0.27 -17.97
N ILE A 102 16.82 0.85 -18.22
CA ILE A 102 15.82 1.41 -17.30
C ILE A 102 14.47 0.78 -17.64
N MET A 103 13.84 0.15 -16.65
CA MET A 103 12.51 -0.42 -16.78
C MET A 103 11.43 0.66 -16.72
N SER A 104 10.25 0.38 -17.28
CA SER A 104 9.05 1.18 -17.01
C SER A 104 8.69 1.11 -15.52
N GLU A 105 8.10 2.17 -14.97
CA GLU A 105 7.69 2.31 -13.57
C GLU A 105 6.92 1.08 -13.05
N SER A 106 5.88 0.64 -13.77
CA SER A 106 5.09 -0.55 -13.42
C SER A 106 5.92 -1.84 -13.34
N LYS A 107 6.90 -2.00 -14.23
CA LYS A 107 7.76 -3.19 -14.26
C LYS A 107 8.77 -3.13 -13.13
N ALA A 108 9.37 -1.96 -12.90
CA ALA A 108 10.26 -1.72 -11.77
C ALA A 108 9.55 -2.00 -10.44
N LEU A 109 8.29 -1.57 -10.30
CA LEU A 109 7.45 -1.81 -9.13
C LEU A 109 7.24 -3.31 -8.87
N ASN A 110 6.76 -4.04 -9.88
CA ASN A 110 6.50 -5.48 -9.75
C ASN A 110 7.78 -6.26 -9.40
N THR A 111 8.88 -5.98 -10.11
CA THR A 111 10.15 -6.68 -9.89
C THR A 111 10.80 -6.30 -8.55
N LEU A 112 10.58 -5.08 -8.05
CA LEU A 112 11.02 -4.70 -6.70
C LEU A 112 10.27 -5.49 -5.62
N TYR A 113 8.96 -5.69 -5.78
CA TYR A 113 8.18 -6.54 -4.88
C TYR A 113 8.64 -8.01 -4.91
N GLU A 114 8.91 -8.55 -6.10
CA GLU A 114 9.48 -9.91 -6.26
C GLU A 114 10.80 -10.03 -5.49
N LYS A 115 11.73 -9.09 -5.70
CA LYS A 115 13.03 -9.07 -5.00
C LYS A 115 12.89 -8.88 -3.50
N MET A 116 11.97 -8.03 -3.04
CA MET A 116 11.65 -7.88 -1.61
C MET A 116 11.23 -9.20 -1.00
N ASN A 117 10.33 -9.92 -1.69
CA ASN A 117 9.85 -11.21 -1.20
C ASN A 117 10.96 -12.26 -1.19
N GLU A 118 11.77 -12.34 -2.25
CA GLU A 118 12.92 -13.25 -2.31
C GLU A 118 13.92 -13.03 -1.16
N ASN A 119 14.17 -11.76 -0.82
CA ASN A 119 15.16 -11.40 0.20
C ASN A 119 14.62 -11.42 1.64
N PHE A 120 13.35 -11.08 1.85
CA PHE A 120 12.83 -10.74 3.18
C PHE A 120 11.61 -11.56 3.64
N ASN A 121 11.09 -12.50 2.83
CA ASN A 121 9.88 -13.28 3.15
C ASN A 121 9.88 -13.95 4.54
N ASN A 122 11.04 -14.42 4.99
CA ASN A 122 11.20 -15.14 6.25
C ASN A 122 11.19 -14.22 7.48
N ARG A 123 11.23 -12.89 7.27
CA ARG A 123 11.29 -11.92 8.37
C ARG A 123 9.89 -11.53 8.86
N LYS A 124 9.72 -11.43 10.17
CA LYS A 124 8.45 -11.03 10.80
C LYS A 124 8.10 -9.55 10.57
N ASP A 125 9.11 -8.68 10.53
CA ASP A 125 8.95 -7.25 10.27
C ASP A 125 8.57 -6.95 8.81
N TYR A 126 8.99 -7.78 7.85
CA TYR A 126 8.54 -7.73 6.46
C TYR A 126 7.02 -7.94 6.34
N GLN A 127 6.51 -9.05 6.87
CA GLN A 127 5.06 -9.34 6.85
C GLN A 127 4.25 -8.25 7.57
N LYS A 128 4.74 -7.76 8.71
CA LYS A 128 4.10 -6.65 9.43
C LYS A 128 4.05 -5.37 8.58
N SER A 129 5.13 -5.04 7.88
CA SER A 129 5.21 -3.85 7.03
C SER A 129 4.31 -3.96 5.80
N MET A 130 4.33 -5.11 5.11
CA MET A 130 3.43 -5.38 3.97
C MET A 130 1.95 -5.26 4.37
N LYS A 131 1.55 -5.89 5.50
CA LYS A 131 0.18 -5.80 6.02
C LYS A 131 -0.21 -4.37 6.39
N LYS A 132 0.73 -3.55 6.87
CA LYS A 132 0.49 -2.12 7.15
C LYS A 132 0.28 -1.35 5.85
N SER A 133 1.12 -1.57 4.84
CA SER A 133 1.05 -0.91 3.52
C SER A 133 -0.17 -1.32 2.70
N LEU A 134 -0.87 -2.41 3.06
CA LEU A 134 -2.14 -2.78 2.45
C LEU A 134 -3.24 -1.72 2.69
N PHE A 135 -3.12 -0.97 3.79
CA PHE A 135 -4.11 0.03 4.19
C PHE A 135 -3.43 1.39 4.32
N ASN A 136 -3.60 2.24 3.31
CA ASN A 136 -3.07 3.62 3.31
C ASN A 136 -3.85 4.58 4.23
N TYR A 137 -4.68 4.06 5.12
CA TYR A 137 -5.57 4.82 6.01
C TYR A 137 -5.66 4.12 7.36
N ASN A 138 -6.00 4.89 8.39
CA ASN A 138 -6.24 4.32 9.71
C ASN A 138 -7.57 3.54 9.70
N ILE A 139 -7.46 2.22 9.71
CA ILE A 139 -8.61 1.31 9.64
C ILE A 139 -9.49 1.35 10.89
N GLU A 140 -8.99 1.92 11.98
CA GLU A 140 -9.77 2.12 13.20
C GLU A 140 -10.74 3.31 13.07
N SER A 141 -10.46 4.25 12.16
CA SER A 141 -11.24 5.47 11.93
C SER A 141 -12.07 5.44 10.63
N ILE A 142 -12.54 4.26 10.20
CA ILE A 142 -13.34 4.08 8.96
C ILE A 142 -14.57 5.00 8.94
N ASP A 143 -15.32 5.09 10.05
CA ASP A 143 -16.54 5.92 10.10
C ASP A 143 -16.22 7.39 9.82
N GLU A 144 -15.26 7.95 10.55
CA GLU A 144 -14.83 9.34 10.40
C GLU A 144 -14.29 9.60 8.99
N PHE A 145 -13.48 8.67 8.46
CA PHE A 145 -12.93 8.78 7.11
C PHE A 145 -14.02 8.86 6.04
N ILE A 146 -15.04 8.00 6.12
CA ILE A 146 -16.16 7.98 5.18
C ILE A 146 -17.08 9.19 5.38
N ILE A 147 -17.44 9.51 6.62
CA ILE A 147 -18.36 10.63 6.95
C ILE A 147 -17.76 11.98 6.52
N ASN A 148 -16.45 12.16 6.64
CA ASN A 148 -15.79 13.40 6.22
C ASN A 148 -15.87 13.62 4.70
N LYS A 149 -15.99 12.55 3.90
CA LYS A 149 -16.19 12.65 2.45
C LYS A 149 -17.65 13.01 2.06
N ILE A 150 -18.59 12.94 3.01
CA ILE A 150 -20.02 13.28 2.80
C ILE A 150 -20.28 14.81 2.86
N LYS A 151 -19.41 15.63 3.47
CA LYS A 151 -19.65 17.09 3.68
C LYS A 151 -18.49 17.99 3.19
N PRO A 152 -18.74 19.15 2.53
CA PRO A 152 -19.76 19.47 1.54
C PRO A 152 -19.23 19.31 0.10
N ILE A 153 -20.17 18.94 -0.75
CA ILE A 153 -20.12 18.77 -2.21
C ILE A 153 -19.34 19.90 -2.90
N LYS A 154 -18.14 19.62 -3.43
CA LYS A 154 -17.71 20.25 -4.67
C LYS A 154 -18.33 19.48 -5.81
N LYS A 155 -19.25 20.13 -6.51
CA LYS A 155 -19.97 19.67 -7.72
C LYS A 155 -19.01 19.54 -8.93
N SER A 156 -17.82 19.00 -8.72
CA SER A 156 -16.72 18.99 -9.68
C SER A 156 -15.98 17.66 -9.66
N PHE A 157 -16.69 16.53 -9.74
CA PHE A 157 -16.06 15.20 -9.86
C PHE A 157 -16.77 14.32 -10.92
N PHE A 158 -17.25 14.92 -12.02
CA PHE A 158 -17.82 14.19 -13.16
C PHE A 158 -16.92 14.23 -14.41
N LEU A 159 -15.66 14.64 -14.26
CA LEU A 159 -14.65 14.62 -15.32
C LEU A 159 -13.29 14.07 -14.83
N GLU A 160 -13.21 13.33 -13.71
CA GLU A 160 -11.93 12.71 -13.36
C GLU A 160 -11.53 11.59 -14.31
N ARG A 161 -10.23 11.60 -14.59
CA ARG A 161 -9.51 10.70 -15.49
C ARG A 161 -9.78 9.22 -15.12
N PRO A 162 -9.94 8.32 -16.11
CA PRO A 162 -10.17 6.89 -15.87
C PRO A 162 -9.04 6.17 -15.12
N ASP A 163 -7.85 6.77 -14.97
CA ASP A 163 -6.67 6.14 -14.36
C ASP A 163 -6.43 6.45 -12.86
N ILE A 164 -7.28 7.26 -12.20
CA ILE A 164 -7.00 7.75 -10.82
C ILE A 164 -6.85 6.66 -9.75
N TYR A 165 -7.39 5.45 -9.96
CA TYR A 165 -7.32 4.34 -8.99
C TYR A 165 -6.16 3.37 -9.29
N LYS A 166 -5.55 3.46 -10.47
CA LYS A 166 -4.77 2.36 -11.06
C LYS A 166 -3.56 2.00 -10.21
N GLU A 167 -2.80 2.98 -9.76
CA GLU A 167 -1.54 2.76 -9.04
C GLU A 167 -1.80 2.18 -7.64
N ALA A 168 -2.72 2.79 -6.88
CA ALA A 168 -3.11 2.27 -5.57
C ALA A 168 -3.64 0.82 -5.64
N LEU A 169 -4.42 0.48 -6.68
CA LEU A 169 -4.91 -0.89 -6.87
C LEU A 169 -3.78 -1.87 -7.27
N ILE A 170 -2.83 -1.44 -8.11
CA ILE A 170 -1.63 -2.23 -8.43
C ILE A 170 -0.83 -2.51 -7.16
N ASN A 171 -0.69 -1.52 -6.27
CA ASN A 171 -0.02 -1.68 -4.99
C ASN A 171 -0.68 -2.77 -4.14
N VAL A 172 -2.00 -2.69 -3.95
CA VAL A 172 -2.79 -3.67 -3.22
C VAL A 172 -2.62 -5.07 -3.82
N GLN A 173 -2.70 -5.18 -5.15
CA GLN A 173 -2.51 -6.44 -5.87
C GLN A 173 -1.10 -7.01 -5.77
N ASN A 174 -0.07 -6.18 -5.64
CA ASN A 174 1.28 -6.67 -5.42
C ASN A 174 1.48 -7.10 -3.97
N ILE A 175 0.95 -6.34 -3.01
CA ILE A 175 1.02 -6.69 -1.60
C ILE A 175 0.32 -8.03 -1.32
N ILE A 176 -0.90 -8.22 -1.84
CA ILE A 176 -1.73 -9.40 -1.57
C ILE A 176 -1.07 -10.72 -2.02
N LYS A 177 -0.21 -10.67 -3.05
CA LYS A 177 0.52 -11.84 -3.55
C LYS A 177 1.49 -12.41 -2.51
N TYR A 178 2.11 -11.54 -1.71
CA TYR A 178 3.24 -11.89 -0.84
C TYR A 178 2.92 -11.87 0.65
N ILE A 179 1.74 -11.38 1.05
CA ILE A 179 1.30 -11.45 2.44
C ILE A 179 0.70 -12.80 2.79
N THR A 180 1.04 -13.27 3.99
CA THR A 180 0.52 -14.53 4.56
C THR A 180 -0.41 -14.20 5.73
N PRO A 181 -1.71 -14.57 5.64
CA PRO A 181 -2.64 -14.43 6.76
C PRO A 181 -2.21 -15.25 7.97
N GLU A 182 -2.37 -14.67 9.16
CA GLU A 182 -2.33 -15.38 10.45
C GLU A 182 -3.73 -15.36 11.07
N SER A 183 -4.05 -16.28 11.98
CA SER A 183 -5.39 -16.37 12.58
C SER A 183 -5.84 -15.07 13.29
N LYS A 184 -4.91 -14.28 13.85
CA LYS A 184 -5.21 -12.94 14.38
C LYS A 184 -5.64 -11.93 13.30
N ASP A 185 -5.12 -12.06 12.08
CA ASP A 185 -5.44 -11.17 10.98
C ASP A 185 -6.87 -11.41 10.48
N ILE A 186 -7.31 -12.67 10.50
CA ILE A 186 -8.68 -13.08 10.15
C ILE A 186 -9.69 -12.37 11.07
N GLN A 187 -9.47 -12.45 12.38
CA GLN A 187 -10.34 -11.77 13.36
C GLN A 187 -10.34 -10.25 13.20
N LYS A 188 -9.15 -9.68 12.90
CA LYS A 188 -9.02 -8.26 12.67
C LYS A 188 -9.79 -7.82 11.41
N ILE A 189 -9.61 -8.51 10.28
CA ILE A 189 -10.28 -8.13 9.02
C ILE A 189 -11.78 -8.34 9.08
N LEU A 190 -12.26 -9.36 9.79
CA LEU A 190 -13.68 -9.55 10.08
C LEU A 190 -14.29 -8.36 10.80
N THR A 191 -13.62 -7.90 11.86
CA THR A 191 -14.07 -6.75 12.66
C THR A 191 -14.15 -5.50 11.79
N ILE A 192 -13.12 -5.29 10.96
CA ILE A 192 -13.05 -4.18 10.01
C ILE A 192 -14.17 -4.25 8.99
N PHE A 193 -14.42 -5.43 8.42
CA PHE A 193 -15.46 -5.63 7.41
C PHE A 193 -16.85 -5.36 7.99
N LYS A 194 -17.16 -5.87 9.18
CA LYS A 194 -18.42 -5.57 9.88
C LYS A 194 -18.59 -4.08 10.16
N LYS A 195 -17.51 -3.39 10.52
CA LYS A 195 -17.51 -1.95 10.73
C LYS A 195 -17.85 -1.22 9.43
N LEU A 196 -17.13 -1.51 8.35
CA LEU A 196 -17.40 -0.97 7.02
C LEU A 196 -18.86 -1.20 6.60
N ASP A 197 -19.34 -2.44 6.76
CA ASP A 197 -20.73 -2.81 6.43
C ASP A 197 -21.73 -1.94 7.20
N THR A 198 -21.53 -1.80 8.51
CA THR A 198 -22.36 -0.95 9.37
C THR A 198 -22.32 0.51 8.90
N THR A 199 -21.15 1.04 8.57
CA THR A 199 -21.00 2.42 8.08
C THR A 199 -21.77 2.63 6.77
N LEU A 200 -21.63 1.72 5.81
CA LEU A 200 -22.32 1.82 4.52
C LEU A 200 -23.84 1.71 4.68
N HIS A 201 -24.31 0.84 5.58
CA HIS A 201 -25.73 0.74 5.93
C HIS A 201 -26.28 2.01 6.56
N ASN A 202 -25.54 2.61 7.50
CA ASN A 202 -25.93 3.88 8.12
C ASN A 202 -26.00 5.00 7.07
N ILE A 203 -25.09 5.01 6.09
CA ILE A 203 -25.14 6.00 5.01
C ILE A 203 -26.37 5.79 4.13
N LEU A 204 -26.66 4.54 3.78
CA LEU A 204 -27.84 4.20 2.99
C LEU A 204 -29.13 4.61 3.70
N SER A 205 -29.25 4.34 5.00
CA SER A 205 -30.45 4.64 5.77
C SER A 205 -30.62 6.13 6.07
N GLU A 206 -29.54 6.86 6.35
CA GLU A 206 -29.59 8.28 6.73
C GLU A 206 -29.59 9.23 5.51
N TYR A 207 -28.82 8.92 4.46
CA TYR A 207 -28.59 9.82 3.33
C TYR A 207 -29.10 9.28 1.97
N GLY A 208 -29.52 8.02 1.91
CA GLY A 208 -30.07 7.38 0.72
C GLY A 208 -29.03 6.87 -0.28
N GLY A 209 -29.51 6.12 -1.28
CA GLY A 209 -28.65 5.40 -2.24
C GLY A 209 -27.77 6.30 -3.11
N SER A 210 -28.26 7.48 -3.50
CA SER A 210 -27.46 8.42 -4.28
C SER A 210 -26.23 8.92 -3.52
N GLN A 211 -26.33 9.12 -2.21
CA GLN A 211 -25.19 9.54 -1.40
C GLN A 211 -24.22 8.38 -1.20
N LEU A 212 -24.75 7.17 -0.94
CA LEU A 212 -23.91 5.98 -0.85
C LEU A 212 -23.09 5.79 -2.13
N TYR A 213 -23.71 5.91 -3.31
CA TYR A 213 -23.03 5.77 -4.59
C TYR A 213 -21.89 6.76 -4.78
N GLN A 214 -22.11 8.03 -4.41
CA GLN A 214 -21.06 9.06 -4.49
C GLN A 214 -19.89 8.72 -3.57
N VAL A 215 -20.19 8.30 -2.35
CA VAL A 215 -19.19 7.93 -1.33
C VAL A 215 -18.35 6.75 -1.78
N ILE A 216 -18.97 5.65 -2.23
CA ILE A 216 -18.23 4.46 -2.69
C ILE A 216 -17.48 4.70 -4.01
N SER A 217 -17.85 5.75 -4.76
CA SER A 217 -17.13 6.17 -5.97
C SER A 217 -15.91 7.06 -5.69
N ASP A 218 -15.77 7.60 -4.47
CA ASP A 218 -14.57 8.33 -4.05
C ASP A 218 -13.34 7.42 -4.16
N ARG A 219 -12.23 7.96 -4.67
CA ARG A 219 -10.99 7.22 -4.92
C ARG A 219 -10.50 6.45 -3.71
N ASP A 220 -10.38 7.14 -2.59
CA ASP A 220 -9.72 6.59 -1.42
C ASP A 220 -10.65 5.59 -0.72
N ILE A 221 -11.96 5.85 -0.75
CA ILE A 221 -12.99 4.91 -0.24
C ILE A 221 -13.06 3.65 -1.09
N PHE A 222 -13.01 3.77 -2.42
CA PHE A 222 -13.02 2.61 -3.31
C PHE A 222 -11.80 1.72 -3.08
N VAL A 223 -10.59 2.31 -3.03
CA VAL A 223 -9.35 1.58 -2.71
C VAL A 223 -9.45 0.93 -1.34
N MET A 224 -10.06 1.60 -0.36
CA MET A 224 -10.28 1.03 0.97
C MET A 224 -11.16 -0.21 0.94
N ILE A 225 -12.33 -0.12 0.30
CA ILE A 225 -13.27 -1.24 0.17
C ILE A 225 -12.57 -2.40 -0.54
N TYR A 226 -11.89 -2.13 -1.65
CA TYR A 226 -11.15 -3.15 -2.40
C TYR A 226 -10.06 -3.83 -1.54
N SER A 227 -9.26 -3.06 -0.80
CA SER A 227 -8.20 -3.58 0.07
C SER A 227 -8.75 -4.47 1.18
N ILE A 228 -9.89 -4.10 1.77
CA ILE A 228 -10.56 -4.90 2.80
C ILE A 228 -11.05 -6.22 2.21
N LEU A 229 -11.73 -6.16 1.06
CA LEU A 229 -12.34 -7.33 0.44
C LEU A 229 -11.29 -8.33 -0.06
N ILE A 230 -10.23 -7.87 -0.73
CA ILE A 230 -9.19 -8.75 -1.24
C ILE A 230 -8.37 -9.36 -0.09
N TRP A 231 -8.19 -8.63 1.02
CA TRP A 231 -7.55 -9.18 2.21
C TRP A 231 -8.42 -10.26 2.87
N LEU A 232 -9.72 -10.02 2.96
CA LEU A 232 -10.70 -10.98 3.46
C LEU A 232 -10.70 -12.25 2.60
N GLU A 233 -10.68 -12.12 1.28
CA GLU A 233 -10.56 -13.24 0.35
C GLU A 233 -9.28 -14.05 0.58
N LYS A 234 -8.13 -13.37 0.70
CA LYS A 234 -6.85 -14.02 1.00
C LYS A 234 -6.87 -14.74 2.35
N CYS A 235 -7.51 -14.16 3.36
CA CYS A 235 -7.72 -14.79 4.66
C CYS A 235 -8.59 -16.05 4.56
N LEU A 236 -9.68 -16.02 3.78
CA LEU A 236 -10.56 -17.16 3.53
C LEU A 236 -9.83 -18.33 2.86
N GLN A 237 -8.88 -18.04 1.98
CA GLN A 237 -8.06 -19.05 1.29
C GLN A 237 -6.95 -19.64 2.19
N SER A 238 -6.72 -19.09 3.39
CA SER A 238 -5.65 -19.55 4.28
C SER A 238 -6.04 -20.78 5.09
N THR A 239 -5.04 -21.61 5.43
CA THR A 239 -5.19 -22.77 6.32
C THR A 239 -5.58 -22.40 7.75
N GLU A 240 -5.45 -21.13 8.13
CA GLU A 240 -5.79 -20.59 9.44
C GLU A 240 -7.30 -20.31 9.59
N CYS A 241 -8.06 -20.34 8.49
CA CYS A 241 -9.48 -20.02 8.50
C CYS A 241 -10.35 -21.25 8.79
N THR A 242 -11.21 -21.16 9.81
CA THR A 242 -12.15 -22.24 10.17
C THR A 242 -13.43 -22.17 9.34
N SER A 243 -14.15 -23.30 9.22
CA SER A 243 -15.42 -23.40 8.49
C SER A 243 -16.53 -22.50 9.06
N GLU A 244 -16.51 -22.27 10.37
CA GLU A 244 -17.43 -21.37 11.07
C GLU A 244 -17.23 -19.93 10.62
N ILE A 245 -15.98 -19.47 10.55
CA ILE A 245 -15.61 -18.13 10.09
C ILE A 245 -15.99 -17.94 8.60
N ILE A 246 -15.74 -18.95 7.76
CA ILE A 246 -16.11 -18.92 6.35
C ILE A 246 -17.61 -18.70 6.18
N SER A 247 -18.42 -19.42 6.96
CA SER A 247 -19.88 -19.33 6.91
C SER A 247 -20.38 -17.94 7.33
N GLU A 248 -19.80 -17.38 8.39
CA GLU A 248 -20.10 -16.03 8.87
C GLU A 248 -19.77 -14.96 7.82
N ILE A 249 -18.62 -15.08 7.15
CA ILE A 249 -18.18 -14.14 6.11
C ILE A 249 -19.10 -14.18 4.90
N ILE A 250 -19.45 -15.37 4.41
CA ILE A 250 -20.32 -15.55 3.25
C ILE A 250 -21.70 -14.90 3.49
N ILE A 251 -22.24 -15.01 4.70
CA ILE A 251 -23.51 -14.36 5.07
C ILE A 251 -23.37 -12.84 4.97
N ASN A 252 -22.33 -12.26 5.57
CA ASN A 252 -22.15 -10.81 5.60
C ASN A 252 -21.85 -10.23 4.20
N ILE A 253 -21.03 -10.90 3.37
CA ILE A 253 -20.74 -10.45 2.00
C ILE A 253 -22.01 -10.46 1.13
N LYS A 254 -22.84 -11.51 1.25
CA LYS A 254 -24.10 -11.59 0.50
C LYS A 254 -25.03 -10.43 0.85
N THR A 255 -25.08 -10.00 2.11
CA THR A 255 -25.85 -8.84 2.55
C THR A 255 -25.34 -7.55 1.91
N VAL A 256 -24.02 -7.31 1.90
CA VAL A 256 -23.41 -6.13 1.26
C VAL A 256 -23.71 -6.09 -0.24
N ILE A 257 -23.45 -7.19 -0.95
CA ILE A 257 -23.66 -7.27 -2.41
C ILE A 257 -25.13 -7.08 -2.75
N TYR A 258 -26.05 -7.72 -2.02
CA TYR A 258 -27.49 -7.57 -2.21
C TYR A 258 -27.95 -6.11 -2.07
N ASN A 259 -27.36 -5.36 -1.14
CA ASN A 259 -27.72 -3.96 -0.94
C ASN A 259 -27.13 -3.03 -2.01
N ILE A 260 -25.96 -3.38 -2.57
CA ILE A 260 -25.35 -2.64 -3.69
C ILE A 260 -26.09 -2.95 -5.00
N SER A 261 -26.48 -4.20 -5.24
CA SER A 261 -27.12 -4.63 -6.49
C SER A 261 -28.58 -4.20 -6.63
N ASN A 262 -29.28 -3.89 -5.53
CA ASN A 262 -30.62 -3.30 -5.54
C ASN A 262 -30.62 -1.77 -5.73
N MET A 263 -29.47 -1.15 -6.00
CA MET A 263 -29.40 0.26 -6.38
C MET A 263 -29.58 0.39 -7.90
N ASP A 264 -30.83 0.57 -8.33
CA ASP A 264 -31.19 0.79 -9.73
C ASP A 264 -30.47 2.01 -10.33
N ASP A 265 -30.12 1.87 -11.62
CA ASP A 265 -29.71 2.88 -12.61
C ASP A 265 -28.23 3.15 -12.96
N ASN A 266 -27.19 2.57 -12.35
CA ASN A 266 -25.80 2.77 -12.86
C ASN A 266 -24.85 1.57 -12.74
N VAL A 267 -25.29 0.42 -13.30
CA VAL A 267 -24.58 -0.87 -13.48
C VAL A 267 -23.18 -0.75 -14.15
N TYR A 268 -22.78 0.40 -14.68
CA TYR A 268 -21.56 0.52 -15.48
C TYR A 268 -20.24 0.59 -14.69
N LYS A 269 -20.23 0.89 -13.38
CA LYS A 269 -18.96 1.03 -12.62
C LYS A 269 -18.59 -0.16 -11.74
N PHE A 270 -19.54 -0.99 -11.32
CA PHE A 270 -19.25 -2.20 -10.52
C PHE A 270 -18.86 -3.42 -11.36
N ASN A 271 -18.94 -3.34 -12.70
CA ASN A 271 -18.37 -4.37 -13.59
C ASN A 271 -16.86 -4.61 -13.40
N TYR A 272 -16.14 -3.71 -12.72
CA TYR A 272 -14.77 -3.95 -12.29
C TYR A 272 -14.69 -4.90 -11.09
N VAL A 273 -15.60 -4.80 -10.13
CA VAL A 273 -15.67 -5.67 -8.94
C VAL A 273 -16.07 -7.09 -9.36
N ASP A 274 -17.09 -7.25 -10.21
CA ASP A 274 -17.52 -8.58 -10.70
C ASP A 274 -16.43 -9.36 -11.45
N ARG A 275 -15.50 -8.67 -12.12
CA ARG A 275 -14.36 -9.34 -12.79
C ARG A 275 -13.28 -9.84 -11.83
N PHE A 276 -13.20 -9.29 -10.61
CA PHE A 276 -12.18 -9.65 -9.62
C PHE A 276 -12.68 -10.63 -8.56
N PHE A 277 -13.98 -10.69 -8.27
CA PHE A 277 -14.52 -11.55 -7.22
C PHE A 277 -15.12 -12.90 -7.70
N LEU A 278 -15.29 -13.10 -9.01
CA LEU A 278 -16.02 -14.26 -9.57
C LEU A 278 -15.24 -15.10 -10.59
N ASN A 279 -13.92 -14.95 -10.70
CA ASN A 279 -13.07 -15.85 -11.48
C ASN A 279 -12.04 -16.55 -10.59
#